data_AF-A0A7W9NHQ0-F1
#
_entry.id   AF-A0A7W9NHQ0-F1
#
_cell.length_a   1.000
_cell.length_b   1.000
_cell.length_c   1.000
_cell.angle_alpha   90.00
_cell.angle_beta   90.00
_cell.angle_gamma   90.00
#
_symmetry.space_group_name_H-M   'P 1'
#
loop_
_entity.id
_entity.type
_entity.pdbx_description
1 polymer ?
#
loop_
_entity_poly.entity_id
_entity_poly.type
_entity_poly.pdbx_seq_one_letter_code
_entity_poly.pdbx_strand_id
1 'polypeptide(L)'
;MTEFELIFAVDQLTDDAIDAIYDRYDALVAGHGDMTLLTVTAEGPTPVAAGKTAVRDLELLAGVIVQRCYEDLVNRKDIAERCNVSPQAVGLWIRGDRQRKHPFPQPFNLVGGGVWLWGEVNEWLRRTYKPQDDVHYPCRDDYAEINRWIAEHRAQKRMLHVDFSWSSQTQVAAGAVAAIPPHIERPNETPFEPGGDWVTIERRTERVGYR
;
A
#
# COMPACT_ATOMS: atom_id res chain seq x y z
N MET A 1 9.10 21.61 -9.30
CA MET A 1 8.55 20.52 -10.16
C MET A 1 7.09 20.35 -9.77
N THR A 2 6.38 19.28 -10.13
CA THR A 2 5.01 19.08 -9.61
C THR A 2 5.10 18.46 -8.21
N GLU A 3 4.33 18.99 -7.27
CA GLU A 3 4.24 18.48 -5.90
C GLU A 3 3.12 17.44 -5.79
N PHE A 4 3.43 16.35 -5.08
CA PHE A 4 2.51 15.26 -4.81
C PHE A 4 2.44 14.98 -3.31
N GLU A 5 1.23 14.86 -2.79
CA GLU A 5 1.02 14.36 -1.44
C GLU A 5 0.90 12.83 -1.48
N LEU A 6 1.72 12.16 -0.70
CA LEU A 6 1.85 10.72 -0.64
C LEU A 6 1.71 10.25 0.80
N ILE A 7 0.88 9.25 1.02
CA ILE A 7 0.74 8.61 2.33
C ILE A 7 1.45 7.26 2.26
N PHE A 8 2.30 6.97 3.24
CA PHE A 8 2.99 5.71 3.39
C PHE A 8 2.58 5.06 4.71
N ALA A 9 2.20 3.79 4.64
CA ALA A 9 2.18 2.96 5.83
C ALA A 9 3.61 2.52 6.12
N VAL A 10 4.08 2.84 7.32
CA VAL A 10 5.43 2.57 7.80
C VAL A 10 5.37 1.84 9.13
N ASP A 11 6.48 1.21 9.50
CA ASP A 11 6.66 0.69 10.86
C ASP A 11 6.71 1.86 11.87
N GLN A 12 6.64 1.55 13.16
CA GLN A 12 6.76 2.56 14.21
C GLN A 12 8.06 3.35 14.04
N LEU A 13 7.95 4.68 14.10
CA LEU A 13 9.07 5.60 13.93
C LEU A 13 9.64 5.97 15.30
N THR A 14 10.96 6.09 15.38
CA THR A 14 11.63 6.70 16.53
C THR A 14 11.60 8.22 16.41
N ASP A 15 11.75 8.94 17.52
CA ASP A 15 11.80 10.41 17.52
C ASP A 15 12.90 10.94 16.58
N ASP A 16 14.11 10.35 16.63
CA ASP A 16 15.21 10.71 15.73
C ASP A 16 14.86 10.52 14.23
N ALA A 17 14.07 9.49 13.91
CA ALA A 17 13.63 9.24 12.54
C ALA A 17 12.59 10.28 12.10
N ILE A 18 11.69 10.68 13.01
CA ILE A 18 10.70 11.72 12.76
C ILE A 18 11.40 13.06 12.49
N ASP A 19 12.38 13.43 13.32
CA ASP A 19 13.15 14.66 13.15
C ASP A 19 13.87 14.70 11.79
N ALA A 20 14.55 13.60 11.43
CA ALA A 20 15.24 13.49 10.13
C ALA A 20 14.28 13.58 8.93
N ILE A 21 13.02 13.14 9.08
CA ILE A 21 12.00 13.26 8.04
C ILE A 21 11.55 14.72 7.91
N TYR A 22 11.27 15.41 9.03
CA TYR A 22 10.83 16.80 9.02
C TYR A 22 11.89 17.77 8.48
N ASP A 23 13.17 17.46 8.66
CA ASP A 23 14.26 18.24 8.06
C ASP A 23 14.26 18.19 6.53
N ARG A 24 13.67 17.15 5.93
CA ARG A 24 13.69 16.89 4.49
C ARG A 24 12.36 17.14 3.80
N TYR A 25 11.26 16.80 4.45
CA TYR A 25 9.91 16.80 3.89
C TYR A 25 8.98 17.65 4.74
N ASP A 26 8.07 18.36 4.08
CA ASP A 26 6.82 18.75 4.73
C ASP A 26 5.99 17.47 4.94
N ALA A 27 5.89 17.05 6.19
CA ALA A 27 5.37 15.74 6.54
C ALA A 27 4.48 15.77 7.77
N LEU A 28 3.61 14.77 7.86
CA LEU A 28 2.73 14.53 9.00
C LEU A 28 2.81 13.05 9.39
N VAL A 29 3.04 12.80 10.68
CA VAL A 29 3.04 11.45 11.26
C VAL A 29 1.76 11.23 12.07
N ALA A 30 1.01 10.18 11.75
CA ALA A 30 -0.21 9.78 12.45
C ALA A 30 -0.15 8.30 12.88
N GLY A 31 -0.32 8.05 14.18
CA GLY A 31 -0.39 6.69 14.74
C GLY A 31 -1.81 6.13 14.71
N HIS A 32 -1.98 4.93 14.19
CA HIS A 32 -3.25 4.20 14.09
C HIS A 32 -3.10 2.76 14.62
N GLY A 33 -3.13 2.62 15.95
CA GLY A 33 -2.83 1.33 16.59
C GLY A 33 -1.40 0.91 16.27
N ASP A 34 -1.22 -0.26 15.67
CA ASP A 34 0.11 -0.78 15.31
C ASP A 34 0.64 -0.21 13.97
N MET A 35 -0.17 0.54 13.23
CA MET A 35 0.21 1.13 11.94
C MET A 35 0.53 2.62 12.08
N THR A 36 1.65 3.05 11.52
CA THR A 36 1.98 4.48 11.40
C THR A 36 1.75 4.92 9.96
N LEU A 37 0.98 5.99 9.79
CA LEU A 37 0.81 6.66 8.50
C LEU A 37 1.69 7.90 8.47
N LEU A 38 2.55 7.95 7.46
CA LEU A 38 3.43 9.07 7.18
C LEU A 38 2.95 9.73 5.88
N THR A 39 2.40 10.94 5.99
CA THR A 39 2.09 11.78 4.83
C THR A 39 3.30 12.64 4.52
N VAL A 40 3.72 12.71 3.26
CA VAL A 40 4.80 13.57 2.79
C VAL A 40 4.39 14.31 1.52
N THR A 41 4.81 15.56 1.39
CA THR A 41 4.77 16.28 0.12
C THR A 41 6.09 16.10 -0.60
N ALA A 42 6.07 15.44 -1.76
CA ALA A 42 7.27 15.14 -2.55
C ALA A 42 7.17 15.70 -3.97
N GLU A 43 8.28 16.24 -4.46
CA GLU A 43 8.37 16.73 -5.84
C GLU A 43 8.76 15.62 -6.81
N GLY A 44 8.17 15.66 -8.01
CA GLY A 44 8.57 14.77 -9.10
C GLY A 44 7.96 15.13 -10.45
N PRO A 45 8.38 14.46 -11.53
CA PRO A 45 7.74 14.57 -12.85
C PRO A 45 6.43 13.77 -12.91
N THR A 46 6.28 12.73 -12.07
CA THR A 46 5.08 11.89 -11.96
C THR A 46 4.90 11.48 -10.49
N PRO A 47 3.68 11.14 -10.05
CA PRO A 47 3.43 10.66 -8.68
C PRO A 47 4.25 9.39 -8.38
N VAL A 48 4.40 8.51 -9.37
CA VAL A 48 5.23 7.31 -9.25
C VAL A 48 6.70 7.65 -9.02
N ALA A 49 7.26 8.59 -9.78
CA ALA A 49 8.65 9.00 -9.63
C ALA A 49 8.89 9.70 -8.28
N ALA A 50 7.97 10.57 -7.86
CA ALA A 50 7.99 11.20 -6.54
C ALA A 50 7.95 10.15 -5.43
N GLY A 51 7.02 9.19 -5.52
CA GLY A 51 6.88 8.10 -4.54
C GLY A 51 8.12 7.21 -4.45
N LYS A 52 8.70 6.79 -5.58
CA LYS A 52 9.93 5.98 -5.58
C LYS A 52 11.12 6.71 -4.96
N THR A 53 11.24 8.02 -5.22
CA THR A 53 12.29 8.86 -4.60
C THR A 53 12.04 9.02 -3.12
N ALA A 54 10.83 9.36 -2.70
CA ALA A 54 10.46 9.51 -1.29
C ALA A 54 10.75 8.23 -0.49
N VAL A 55 10.37 7.06 -0.99
CA VAL A 55 10.66 5.79 -0.30
C VAL A 55 12.16 5.57 -0.13
N ARG A 56 12.97 5.84 -1.16
CA ARG A 56 14.43 5.69 -1.05
C ARG A 56 15.02 6.64 -0.02
N ASP A 57 14.59 7.90 -0.04
CA ASP A 57 15.08 8.93 0.87
C ASP A 57 14.70 8.58 2.32
N LEU A 58 13.45 8.17 2.56
CA LEU A 58 12.97 7.74 3.89
C LEU A 58 13.75 6.53 4.43
N GLU A 59 14.05 5.55 3.59
CA GLU A 59 14.83 4.38 3.98
C GLU A 59 16.30 4.71 4.26
N LEU A 60 16.90 5.61 3.48
CA LEU A 60 18.32 5.96 3.60
C LEU A 60 18.60 6.94 4.74
N LEU A 61 17.71 7.92 4.94
CA LEU A 61 17.91 9.00 5.92
C LEU A 61 17.48 8.59 7.32
N ALA A 62 16.35 7.89 7.43
CA ALA A 62 15.68 7.65 8.71
C ALA A 62 15.56 6.15 9.05
N GLY A 63 16.13 5.26 8.22
CA GLY A 63 16.06 3.81 8.43
C GLY A 63 14.63 3.26 8.40
N VAL A 64 13.69 4.00 7.82
CA VAL A 64 12.27 3.67 7.84
C VAL A 64 11.97 2.52 6.90
N ILE A 65 11.19 1.55 7.36
CA ILE A 65 10.69 0.48 6.50
C ILE A 65 9.31 0.89 5.98
N VAL A 66 9.26 1.30 4.72
CA VAL A 66 7.99 1.59 4.05
C VAL A 66 7.29 0.29 3.69
N GLN A 67 6.09 0.08 4.20
CA GLN A 67 5.31 -1.14 3.99
C GLN A 67 4.56 -1.10 2.66
N ARG A 68 3.88 0.01 2.39
CA ARG A 68 3.12 0.31 1.18
C ARG A 68 2.81 1.81 1.09
N CYS A 69 2.53 2.30 -0.11
CA CYS A 69 1.81 3.54 -0.32
C CYS A 69 0.33 3.32 0.00
N TYR A 70 -0.19 4.13 0.92
CA TYR A 70 -1.53 4.05 1.47
C TYR A 70 -2.48 4.94 0.67
N GLU A 71 -3.63 4.39 0.28
CA GLU A 71 -4.63 5.09 -0.51
C GLU A 71 -5.36 6.14 0.32
N ASP A 72 -5.41 7.40 -0.17
CA ASP A 72 -6.22 8.45 0.43
C ASP A 72 -7.70 8.27 0.03
N LEU A 73 -8.40 7.43 0.79
CA LEU A 73 -9.79 7.10 0.57
C LEU A 73 -10.71 8.07 1.30
N VAL A 74 -11.62 8.67 0.55
CA VAL A 74 -12.61 9.64 1.05
C VAL A 74 -14.03 9.13 0.83
N ASN A 75 -14.88 9.33 1.82
CA ASN A 75 -16.32 9.17 1.69
C ASN A 75 -16.99 10.50 1.30
N ARG A 76 -18.32 10.51 1.13
CA ARG A 76 -19.07 11.72 0.73
C ARG A 76 -18.94 12.89 1.71
N LYS A 77 -18.90 12.60 3.01
CA LYS A 77 -18.73 13.59 4.07
C LYS A 77 -17.33 14.19 4.01
N ASP A 78 -16.30 13.37 3.88
CA ASP A 78 -14.91 13.84 3.80
C ASP A 78 -14.71 14.75 2.57
N ILE A 79 -15.27 14.38 1.42
CA ILE A 79 -15.25 15.23 0.20
C ILE A 79 -15.94 16.57 0.47
N ALA A 80 -17.09 16.56 1.14
CA ALA A 80 -17.83 17.78 1.45
C ALA A 80 -17.02 18.70 2.37
N GLU A 81 -16.38 18.14 3.38
CA GLU A 81 -15.53 18.87 4.34
C GLU A 81 -14.30 19.45 3.66
N ARG A 82 -13.52 18.64 2.90
CA ARG A 82 -12.33 19.11 2.19
C ARG A 82 -12.65 20.21 1.17
N CYS A 83 -13.74 20.06 0.42
CA CYS A 83 -14.18 21.07 -0.55
C CYS A 83 -14.91 22.27 0.07
N ASN A 84 -15.17 22.26 1.39
CA ASN A 84 -16.01 23.24 2.08
C ASN A 84 -17.39 23.46 1.41
N VAL A 85 -18.09 22.36 1.11
CA VAL A 85 -19.43 22.35 0.52
C VAL A 85 -20.39 21.48 1.34
N SER A 86 -21.69 21.48 0.99
CA SER A 86 -22.64 20.58 1.64
C SER A 86 -22.54 19.14 1.11
N PRO A 87 -22.81 18.11 1.95
CA PRO A 87 -22.90 16.72 1.48
C PRO A 87 -23.95 16.52 0.37
N GLN A 88 -24.99 17.35 0.34
CA GLN A 88 -26.00 17.35 -0.72
C GLN A 88 -25.41 17.79 -2.07
N ALA A 89 -24.50 18.77 -2.08
CA ALA A 89 -23.80 19.19 -3.30
C ALA A 89 -22.95 18.05 -3.86
N VAL A 90 -22.20 17.34 -3.02
CA VAL A 90 -21.44 16.15 -3.43
C VAL A 90 -22.37 15.05 -3.96
N GLY A 91 -23.51 14.84 -3.31
CA GLY A 91 -24.52 13.88 -3.79
C GLY A 91 -25.11 14.23 -5.17
N LEU A 92 -25.16 15.51 -5.54
CA LEU A 92 -25.53 15.95 -6.89
C LEU A 92 -24.41 15.71 -7.90
N TRP A 93 -23.14 15.86 -7.51
CA TRP A 93 -21.99 15.57 -8.35
C TRP A 93 -21.93 14.08 -8.72
N ILE A 94 -22.07 13.21 -7.72
CA ILE A 94 -22.04 11.75 -7.90
C ILE A 94 -23.15 11.27 -8.85
N ARG A 95 -24.36 11.84 -8.77
CA ARG A 95 -25.47 11.50 -9.67
C ARG A 95 -25.24 11.96 -11.11
N GLY A 96 -24.37 12.95 -11.32
CA GLY A 96 -23.96 13.39 -12.66
C GLY A 96 -25.05 14.10 -13.46
N ASP A 97 -26.15 14.54 -12.83
CA ASP A 97 -27.31 15.15 -13.50
C ASP A 97 -26.91 16.36 -14.38
N ARG A 98 -25.81 17.04 -14.05
CA ARG A 98 -25.30 18.25 -14.74
C ARG A 98 -23.93 18.10 -15.39
N GLN A 99 -23.19 17.00 -15.19
CA GLN A 99 -21.80 16.84 -15.63
C GLN A 99 -21.56 15.68 -16.62
N ARG A 100 -22.49 15.43 -17.55
CA ARG A 100 -22.37 14.29 -18.50
C ARG A 100 -21.07 14.23 -19.30
N LYS A 101 -20.42 15.37 -19.58
CA LYS A 101 -19.12 15.42 -20.29
C LYS A 101 -17.93 14.98 -19.43
N HIS A 102 -18.03 15.16 -18.12
CA HIS A 102 -17.00 14.80 -17.14
C HIS A 102 -17.72 14.11 -15.98
N PRO A 103 -18.05 12.82 -16.11
CA PRO A 103 -18.74 12.10 -15.05
C PRO A 103 -17.88 12.09 -13.78
N PHE A 104 -18.54 12.11 -12.63
CA PHE A 104 -17.86 11.95 -11.35
C PHE A 104 -17.12 10.59 -11.32
N PRO A 105 -15.94 10.50 -10.68
CA PRO A 105 -15.19 9.25 -10.63
C PRO A 105 -16.00 8.08 -10.07
N GLN A 106 -15.72 6.88 -10.57
CA GLN A 106 -16.30 5.67 -10.01
C GLN A 106 -15.72 5.43 -8.60
N PRO A 107 -16.50 4.87 -7.66
CA PRO A 107 -15.98 4.52 -6.35
C PRO A 107 -14.82 3.53 -6.48
N PHE A 108 -13.80 3.71 -5.66
CA PHE A 108 -12.68 2.77 -5.54
C PHE A 108 -13.11 1.50 -4.82
N ASN A 109 -13.96 1.65 -3.80
CA ASN A 109 -14.58 0.54 -3.07
C ASN A 109 -16.03 0.92 -2.72
N LEU A 110 -16.92 -0.07 -2.63
CA LEU A 110 -18.36 0.11 -2.38
C LEU A 110 -18.74 0.12 -0.89
N VAL A 111 -17.78 -0.11 0.02
CA VAL A 111 -18.00 -0.06 1.47
C VAL A 111 -18.63 1.28 1.90
N GLY A 112 -19.59 1.23 2.82
CA GLY A 112 -20.23 2.44 3.36
C GLY A 112 -21.02 3.27 2.33
N GLY A 113 -21.40 2.68 1.20
CA GLY A 113 -22.09 3.40 0.12
C GLY A 113 -21.15 4.08 -0.88
N GLY A 114 -19.86 3.72 -0.85
CA GLY A 114 -18.84 4.19 -1.77
C GLY A 114 -17.77 5.02 -1.07
N VAL A 115 -16.51 4.68 -1.35
CA VAL A 115 -15.34 5.52 -1.08
C VAL A 115 -14.56 5.72 -2.37
N TRP A 116 -13.96 6.90 -2.52
CA TRP A 116 -13.24 7.32 -3.72
C TRP A 116 -11.78 7.59 -3.37
N LEU A 117 -10.89 7.47 -4.35
CA LEU A 117 -9.54 8.00 -4.22
C LEU A 117 -9.60 9.51 -4.31
N TRP A 118 -9.01 10.21 -3.34
CA TRP A 118 -8.99 11.66 -3.35
C TRP A 118 -8.32 12.21 -4.61
N GLY A 119 -7.26 11.59 -5.11
CA GLY A 119 -6.62 12.06 -6.35
C GLY A 119 -7.50 12.05 -7.58
N GLU A 120 -8.37 11.05 -7.73
CA GLU A 120 -9.34 11.00 -8.83
C GLU A 120 -10.43 12.08 -8.65
N VAL A 121 -10.85 12.32 -7.40
CA VAL A 121 -11.84 13.35 -7.05
C VAL A 121 -11.26 14.75 -7.26
N ASN A 122 -10.06 15.02 -6.74
CA ASN A 122 -9.35 16.30 -6.83
C ASN A 122 -9.10 16.70 -8.29
N GLU A 123 -8.68 15.74 -9.12
CA GLU A 123 -8.50 15.96 -10.55
C GLU A 123 -9.83 16.24 -11.28
N TRP A 124 -10.91 15.54 -10.90
CA TRP A 124 -12.25 15.84 -11.43
C TRP A 124 -12.75 17.23 -11.01
N LEU A 125 -12.50 17.63 -9.76
CA LEU A 125 -12.85 18.96 -9.25
C LEU A 125 -12.13 20.04 -10.04
N ARG A 126 -10.82 19.87 -10.26
CA ARG A 126 -9.98 20.77 -11.08
C ARG A 126 -10.53 20.92 -12.50
N ARG A 127 -10.84 19.81 -13.17
CA ARG A 127 -11.40 19.80 -14.55
C ARG A 127 -12.78 20.43 -14.65
N THR A 128 -13.55 20.41 -13.56
CA THR A 128 -14.91 20.97 -13.51
C THR A 128 -14.98 22.33 -12.83
N TYR A 129 -13.82 22.95 -12.57
CA TYR A 129 -13.67 24.27 -11.95
C TYR A 129 -14.40 24.38 -10.60
N LYS A 130 -14.20 23.39 -9.73
CA LYS A 130 -14.76 23.30 -8.37
C LYS A 130 -13.65 23.46 -7.32
N PRO A 131 -13.97 23.80 -6.06
CA PRO A 131 -12.97 23.84 -5.00
C PRO A 131 -12.17 22.54 -4.93
N GLN A 132 -10.84 22.65 -4.98
CA GLN A 132 -9.90 21.54 -5.08
C GLN A 132 -8.61 21.92 -4.33
N ASP A 133 -7.82 20.92 -3.94
CA ASP A 133 -6.50 21.14 -3.37
C ASP A 133 -5.50 21.49 -4.49
N ASP A 134 -4.52 22.34 -4.18
CA ASP A 134 -3.51 22.74 -5.16
C ASP A 134 -2.47 21.65 -5.43
N VAL A 135 -2.20 20.79 -4.44
CA VAL A 135 -1.30 19.64 -4.58
C VAL A 135 -1.93 18.51 -5.42
N HIS A 136 -1.08 17.71 -6.05
CA HIS A 136 -1.51 16.52 -6.79
C HIS A 136 -1.45 15.27 -5.93
N TYR A 137 -2.22 14.26 -6.31
CA TYR A 137 -2.31 12.99 -5.58
C TYR A 137 -2.23 11.83 -6.58
N PRO A 138 -1.71 10.67 -6.18
CA PRO A 138 -1.69 9.48 -7.03
C PRO A 138 -3.12 9.06 -7.43
N CYS A 139 -3.27 8.61 -8.68
CA CYS A 139 -4.47 7.90 -9.10
C CYS A 139 -4.34 6.39 -8.80
N ARG A 140 -5.38 5.62 -9.13
CA ARG A 140 -5.42 4.16 -8.93
C ARG A 140 -4.22 3.42 -9.52
N ASP A 141 -3.86 3.76 -10.75
CA ASP A 141 -2.76 3.09 -11.46
C ASP A 141 -1.40 3.46 -10.85
N ASP A 142 -1.26 4.70 -10.37
CA ASP A 142 -0.06 5.16 -9.67
C ASP A 142 0.13 4.40 -8.35
N TYR A 143 -0.91 4.26 -7.53
CA TYR A 143 -0.86 3.47 -6.30
C TYR A 143 -0.47 2.02 -6.59
N ALA A 144 -1.05 1.41 -7.63
CA ALA A 144 -0.71 0.06 -8.03
C ALA A 144 0.77 -0.07 -8.45
N GLU A 145 1.29 0.88 -9.22
CA GLU A 145 2.69 0.86 -9.64
C GLU A 145 3.66 1.10 -8.48
N ILE A 146 3.38 2.09 -7.63
CA ILE A 146 4.20 2.39 -6.44
C ILE A 146 4.22 1.17 -5.52
N ASN A 147 3.06 0.58 -5.22
CA ASN A 147 2.97 -0.58 -4.33
C ASN A 147 3.64 -1.83 -4.90
N ARG A 148 3.53 -2.06 -6.21
CA ARG A 148 4.30 -3.12 -6.87
C ARG A 148 5.79 -2.90 -6.70
N TRP A 149 6.27 -1.68 -6.96
CA TRP A 149 7.69 -1.37 -6.83
C TRP A 149 8.18 -1.50 -5.38
N ILE A 150 7.41 -1.04 -4.38
CA ILE A 150 7.75 -1.21 -2.95
C ILE A 150 7.87 -2.70 -2.61
N ALA A 151 6.92 -3.52 -3.06
CA ALA A 151 6.94 -4.97 -2.80
C ALA A 151 8.19 -5.65 -3.40
N GLU A 152 8.54 -5.31 -4.64
CA GLU A 152 9.75 -5.80 -5.34
C GLU A 152 11.02 -5.35 -4.61
N HIS A 153 11.13 -4.07 -4.28
CA HIS A 153 12.27 -3.47 -3.60
C HIS A 153 12.53 -4.11 -2.23
N ARG A 154 11.47 -4.35 -1.45
CA ARG A 154 11.56 -5.05 -0.17
C ARG A 154 11.95 -6.52 -0.32
N ALA A 155 11.44 -7.20 -1.34
CA ALA A 155 11.81 -8.60 -1.61
C ALA A 155 13.30 -8.72 -1.95
N GLN A 156 13.82 -7.81 -2.78
CA GLN A 156 15.25 -7.75 -3.11
C GLN A 156 16.12 -7.51 -1.87
N LYS A 157 15.75 -6.56 -1.01
CA LYS A 157 16.48 -6.31 0.25
C LYS A 157 16.47 -7.52 1.19
N ARG A 158 15.34 -8.21 1.33
CA ARG A 158 15.26 -9.45 2.13
C ARG A 158 16.19 -10.53 1.57
N MET A 159 16.24 -10.71 0.26
CA MET A 159 17.10 -11.71 -0.37
C MET A 159 18.59 -11.40 -0.15
N LEU A 160 19.00 -10.14 -0.37
CA LEU A 160 20.37 -9.69 -0.09
C LEU A 160 20.78 -9.88 1.38
N HIS A 161 19.86 -9.63 2.31
CA HIS A 161 20.11 -9.85 3.73
C HIS A 161 20.28 -11.34 4.08
N VAL A 162 19.47 -12.22 3.47
CA VAL A 162 19.59 -13.68 3.62
C VAL A 162 20.93 -14.17 3.07
N ASP A 163 21.32 -13.76 1.86
CA ASP A 163 22.57 -14.19 1.23
C ASP A 163 23.81 -13.75 2.05
N PHE A 164 23.78 -12.55 2.64
CA PHE A 164 24.84 -12.07 3.53
C PHE A 164 24.93 -12.87 4.84
N SER A 165 23.77 -13.27 5.40
CA SER A 165 23.69 -14.12 6.59
C SER A 165 24.23 -15.54 6.33
N TRP A 166 23.88 -16.15 5.20
CA TRP A 166 24.39 -17.47 4.78
C TRP A 166 25.89 -17.47 4.50
N SER A 167 26.40 -16.40 3.89
CA SER A 167 27.83 -16.25 3.60
C SER A 167 28.65 -16.15 4.89
N SER A 168 28.11 -15.46 5.90
CA SER A 168 28.73 -15.30 7.21
C SER A 168 28.72 -16.60 8.03
N GLN A 169 27.66 -17.42 7.92
CA GLN A 169 27.59 -18.74 8.58
C GLN A 169 28.50 -19.80 7.92
N THR A 170 28.68 -19.74 6.60
CA THR A 170 29.55 -20.69 5.90
C THR A 170 31.03 -20.45 6.24
N GLN A 171 31.41 -19.20 6.54
CA GLN A 171 32.78 -18.84 6.89
C GLN A 171 33.18 -19.28 8.32
N VAL A 172 32.23 -19.43 9.25
CA VAL A 172 32.49 -20.06 10.56
C VAL A 172 32.51 -21.58 10.50
N ALA A 173 31.83 -22.21 9.53
CA ALA A 173 31.90 -23.66 9.31
C ALA A 173 33.21 -24.09 8.61
N ALA A 174 33.80 -23.24 7.77
CA ALA A 174 35.08 -23.53 7.10
C ALA A 174 36.30 -23.54 8.05
N GLY A 175 36.15 -23.09 9.30
CA GLY A 175 37.15 -23.22 10.36
C GLY A 175 37.12 -24.55 11.13
N ALA A 176 36.13 -25.42 10.88
CA ALA A 176 35.98 -26.71 11.53
C ALA A 176 36.11 -27.85 10.51
N VAL A 177 37.33 -28.13 10.06
CA VAL A 177 37.63 -29.42 9.41
C VAL A 177 37.71 -30.49 10.50
N ALA A 178 36.97 -31.58 10.28
CA ALA A 178 37.10 -32.94 10.84
C ALA A 178 35.99 -33.39 11.80
N ALA A 179 35.00 -34.10 11.25
CA ALA A 179 34.65 -35.48 11.63
C ALA A 179 33.37 -35.88 10.89
N ILE A 180 33.47 -36.85 9.97
CA ILE A 180 32.31 -37.60 9.47
C ILE A 180 32.00 -38.65 10.54
N PRO A 181 30.84 -38.63 11.23
CA PRO A 181 30.41 -39.78 12.02
C PRO A 181 29.81 -40.84 11.08
N PRO A 182 30.18 -42.13 11.20
CA PRO A 182 29.58 -43.18 10.40
C PRO A 182 28.23 -43.60 11.00
N HIS A 183 27.31 -43.99 10.12
CA HIS A 183 26.05 -44.70 10.38
C HIS A 183 24.95 -43.95 11.16
N ILE A 184 23.99 -43.41 10.41
CA ILE A 184 22.60 -43.27 10.89
C ILE A 184 21.82 -44.46 10.30
N GLU A 185 21.40 -45.38 11.17
CA GLU A 185 20.42 -46.41 10.82
C GLU A 185 19.08 -45.75 10.47
N ARG A 186 18.47 -46.19 9.36
CA ARG A 186 17.14 -45.74 8.93
C ARG A 186 16.08 -46.37 9.86
N PRO A 187 15.17 -45.61 10.47
CA PRO A 187 14.00 -46.21 11.11
C PRO A 187 13.04 -46.74 10.05
N ASN A 188 12.50 -47.91 10.38
CA ASN A 188 11.63 -48.78 9.60
C ASN A 188 10.44 -48.04 8.95
N GLU A 189 10.27 -48.20 7.63
CA GLU A 189 9.05 -47.78 6.92
C GLU A 189 7.90 -48.74 7.27
N THR A 190 6.91 -48.26 8.02
CA THR A 190 5.60 -48.92 8.10
C THR A 190 4.73 -48.48 6.91
N PRO A 191 4.11 -49.41 6.15
CA PRO A 191 3.25 -49.05 5.01
C PRO A 191 2.02 -48.25 5.44
N PHE A 192 1.79 -47.13 4.78
CA PHE A 192 0.57 -46.33 4.90
C PHE A 192 -0.53 -46.94 4.01
N GLU A 193 -1.61 -47.45 4.61
CA GLU A 193 -2.81 -47.90 3.88
C GLU A 193 -3.73 -46.72 3.53
N PRO A 194 -4.27 -46.64 2.30
CA PRO A 194 -5.15 -45.54 1.91
C PRO A 194 -6.62 -45.87 2.26
N GLY A 195 -7.08 -45.41 3.42
CA GLY A 195 -8.49 -45.37 3.80
C GLY A 195 -9.08 -43.99 3.49
N GLY A 196 -9.99 -43.92 2.52
CA GLY A 196 -10.55 -42.68 2.00
C GLY A 196 -11.54 -41.93 2.90
N ASP A 197 -11.71 -40.65 2.60
CA ASP A 197 -13.01 -40.01 2.42
C ASP A 197 -12.81 -38.65 1.71
N TRP A 198 -13.25 -38.58 0.45
CA TRP A 198 -13.27 -37.34 -0.32
C TRP A 198 -14.59 -36.61 -0.06
N VAL A 199 -14.53 -35.45 0.61
CA VAL A 199 -15.68 -34.55 0.69
C VAL A 199 -15.82 -33.79 -0.62
N THR A 200 -16.81 -34.18 -1.43
CA THR A 200 -17.28 -33.44 -2.60
C THR A 200 -18.02 -32.17 -2.14
N ILE A 201 -17.54 -30.99 -2.55
CA ILE A 201 -18.27 -29.72 -2.38
C ILE A 201 -19.11 -29.48 -3.64
N GLU A 202 -20.41 -29.79 -3.58
CA GLU A 202 -21.39 -29.40 -4.60
C GLU A 202 -21.76 -27.92 -4.47
N ARG A 203 -21.68 -27.20 -5.60
CA ARG A 203 -22.18 -25.82 -5.72
C ARG A 203 -23.70 -25.82 -5.84
N ARG A 204 -24.40 -25.33 -4.83
CA ARG A 204 -25.84 -25.04 -4.89
C ARG A 204 -26.07 -23.66 -5.52
N THR A 205 -26.49 -23.63 -6.78
CA THR A 205 -27.09 -22.45 -7.41
C THR A 205 -28.58 -22.39 -7.06
N GLU A 206 -28.99 -21.43 -6.24
CA GLU A 206 -30.40 -21.08 -6.08
C GLU A 206 -30.68 -19.73 -6.75
N ARG A 207 -31.48 -19.81 -7.82
CA ARG A 207 -32.25 -18.68 -8.34
C ARG A 207 -33.35 -18.38 -7.33
N VAL A 208 -33.45 -17.12 -6.89
CA VAL A 208 -34.69 -16.58 -6.34
C VAL A 208 -35.01 -15.34 -7.16
N GLY A 209 -35.99 -15.48 -8.04
CA GLY A 209 -36.84 -14.36 -8.43
C GLY A 209 -38.09 -14.40 -7.57
N TYR A 210 -38.65 -13.24 -7.24
CA TYR A 210 -40.10 -13.00 -7.28
C TYR A 210 -40.36 -11.50 -7.14
N ARG A 211 -41.04 -10.98 -8.16
CA ARG A 211 -42.03 -9.88 -8.22
C ARG A 211 -41.72 -8.55 -7.52
#